data_AF-A0A1I8M798-F1
#
_entry.id   AF-A0A1I8M798-F1
#
_cell.length_a   1.000
_cell.length_b   1.000
_cell.length_c   1.000
_cell.angle_alpha   90.00
_cell.angle_beta   90.00
_cell.angle_gamma   90.00
#
_symmetry.space_group_name_H-M   'P 1'
#
loop_
_entity.id
_entity.type
_entity.pdbx_description
1 polymer ?
#
loop_
_entity_poly.entity_id
_entity_poly.type
_entity_poly.pdbx_seq_one_letter_code
_entity_poly.pdbx_strand_id
1 'polypeptide(L)'
;MALCMSRMPLQVFYNVIFLTLSYWMTGFPCQWWRFAIFVGVGIMVSLVAEGLGLTIGAALSITNGSVFGPMSIAAFMGLAIYGFDFAGQISPAMDWFMKISFMRDGVVALVITIFGYGRDILDCGEIYCHFSNPRVLLKFLNLDNVSVLHQILYLFVLFIAFRVSLFISLWRRCKT
;
A
#
# COMPACT_ATOMS: atom_id res chain seq x y z
N MET A 1 -16.19 -16.40 -5.93
CA MET A 1 -14.91 -16.52 -6.68
C MET A 1 -15.04 -16.14 -8.16
N ALA A 2 -16.09 -16.55 -8.88
CA ALA A 2 -16.27 -16.21 -10.32
C ALA A 2 -16.21 -14.70 -10.62
N LEU A 3 -16.85 -13.86 -9.79
CA LEU A 3 -16.84 -12.40 -9.96
C LEU A 3 -15.44 -11.79 -9.82
N CYS A 4 -14.59 -12.33 -8.94
CA CYS A 4 -13.22 -11.84 -8.77
C CYS A 4 -12.36 -12.19 -9.98
N MET A 5 -12.49 -13.41 -10.50
CA MET A 5 -11.71 -13.86 -11.67
C MET A 5 -12.03 -13.05 -12.93
N SER A 6 -13.29 -12.63 -13.11
CA SER A 6 -13.67 -11.80 -14.26
C SER A 6 -13.23 -10.33 -14.13
N ARG A 7 -13.16 -9.80 -12.90
CA ARG A 7 -12.75 -8.41 -12.64
C ARG A 7 -11.24 -8.20 -12.56
N MET A 8 -10.50 -9.23 -12.15
CA MET A 8 -9.05 -9.18 -11.99
C MET A 8 -8.27 -8.68 -13.22
N PRO A 9 -8.50 -9.16 -14.46
CA PRO A 9 -7.73 -8.68 -15.63
C PRO A 9 -7.99 -7.20 -15.92
N LEU A 10 -9.25 -6.75 -15.81
CA LEU A 10 -9.62 -5.34 -15.99
C LEU A 10 -8.99 -4.47 -14.91
N GLN A 11 -9.04 -4.91 -13.65
CA GLN A 11 -8.44 -4.19 -12.53
C GLN A 11 -6.93 -4.02 -12.70
N VAL A 12 -6.21 -5.07 -13.09
CA VAL A 12 -4.77 -5.00 -13.33
C VAL A 12 -4.48 -4.03 -14.47
N PHE A 13 -5.23 -4.11 -15.57
CA PHE A 13 -5.06 -3.23 -16.72
C PHE A 13 -5.21 -1.75 -16.34
N TYR A 14 -6.30 -1.38 -15.66
CA TYR A 14 -6.50 0.01 -15.23
C TYR A 14 -5.45 0.49 -14.22
N ASN A 15 -5.03 -0.37 -13.29
CA ASN A 15 -3.97 -0.02 -12.34
C ASN A 15 -2.63 0.21 -13.04
N VAL A 16 -2.25 -0.63 -14.01
CA VAL A 16 -1.00 -0.44 -14.76
C VAL A 16 -1.00 0.87 -15.51
N ILE A 17 -2.10 1.24 -16.17
CA ILE A 17 -2.23 2.53 -16.86
C ILE A 17 -2.03 3.68 -15.88
N PHE A 18 -2.77 3.67 -14.76
CA PHE A 18 -2.70 4.73 -13.76
C PHE A 18 -1.30 4.87 -13.17
N LEU A 19 -0.69 3.76 -12.74
CA LEU A 19 0.64 3.75 -12.14
C LEU A 19 1.73 4.19 -13.13
N THR A 20 1.58 3.81 -14.40
CA THR A 20 2.50 4.26 -15.47
C THR A 20 2.43 5.77 -15.61
N LEU A 21 1.23 6.34 -15.74
CA LEU A 21 1.04 7.78 -15.87
C LEU A 21 1.58 8.53 -14.63
N SER A 22 1.25 8.07 -13.42
CA SER A 22 1.71 8.73 -12.19
C SER A 22 3.23 8.71 -12.07
N TYR A 23 3.87 7.60 -12.45
CA TYR A 23 5.34 7.46 -12.35
C TYR A 23 6.07 8.48 -13.23
N TRP A 24 5.61 8.64 -14.47
CA TRP A 24 6.19 9.58 -15.41
C TRP A 24 5.86 11.03 -15.06
N MET A 25 4.63 11.31 -14.58
CA MET A 25 4.25 12.66 -14.15
C MET A 25 5.07 13.16 -12.96
N THR A 26 5.46 12.27 -12.03
CA THR A 26 6.30 12.65 -10.88
C THR A 26 7.78 12.81 -11.24
N GLY A 27 8.22 12.35 -12.41
CA GLY A 27 9.64 12.41 -12.80
C GLY A 27 10.52 11.44 -12.00
N PHE A 28 9.99 10.27 -11.66
CA PHE A 28 10.77 9.21 -11.00
C PHE A 28 11.85 8.63 -11.94
N PRO A 29 12.92 8.03 -11.38
CA PRO A 29 14.10 7.64 -12.16
C PRO A 29 13.75 6.57 -13.19
N CYS A 30 14.25 6.68 -14.42
CA CYS A 30 13.90 5.80 -15.56
C CYS A 30 14.42 4.34 -15.46
N GLN A 31 14.64 3.81 -14.26
CA GLN A 31 15.14 2.47 -14.04
C GLN A 31 13.99 1.46 -14.10
N TRP A 32 13.98 0.60 -15.13
CA TRP A 32 12.94 -0.39 -15.37
C TRP A 32 12.64 -1.32 -14.18
N TRP A 33 13.67 -1.71 -13.43
CA TRP A 33 13.49 -2.58 -12.26
C TRP A 33 12.74 -1.87 -11.11
N ARG A 34 12.98 -0.57 -10.90
CA ARG A 34 12.23 0.24 -9.91
C ARG A 34 10.79 0.43 -10.34
N PHE A 35 10.58 0.68 -11.62
CA PHE A 35 9.25 0.78 -12.20
C PHE A 35 8.46 -0.52 -12.03
N ALA A 36 9.07 -1.68 -12.31
CA ALA A 36 8.42 -2.98 -12.15
C ALA A 36 7.99 -3.25 -10.70
N ILE A 37 8.84 -2.93 -9.73
CA ILE A 37 8.51 -3.08 -8.30
C ILE A 37 7.39 -2.10 -7.90
N PHE A 38 7.46 -0.84 -8.36
CA PHE A 38 6.42 0.17 -8.09
C PHE A 38 5.04 -0.29 -8.60
N VAL A 39 4.99 -0.77 -9.84
CA VAL A 39 3.75 -1.31 -10.43
C VAL A 39 3.29 -2.55 -9.69
N GLY A 40 4.20 -3.47 -9.35
CA GLY A 40 3.89 -4.68 -8.60
C GLY A 40 3.29 -4.42 -7.22
N VAL A 41 3.88 -3.51 -6.45
CA VAL A 41 3.37 -3.09 -5.14
C VAL A 41 1.99 -2.43 -5.28
N GLY A 42 1.83 -1.53 -6.26
CA GLY A 42 0.54 -0.87 -6.51
C GLY A 42 -0.58 -1.86 -6.85
N ILE A 43 -0.30 -2.86 -7.70
CA ILE A 43 -1.25 -3.93 -8.01
C ILE A 43 -1.60 -4.73 -6.76
N MET A 44 -0.61 -5.14 -5.96
CA MET A 44 -0.85 -5.90 -4.71
C MET A 44 -1.73 -5.13 -3.73
N VAL A 45 -1.44 -3.85 -3.49
CA VAL A 45 -2.25 -2.99 -2.61
C VAL A 45 -3.69 -2.88 -3.14
N SER A 46 -3.87 -2.72 -4.46
CA SER A 46 -5.20 -2.67 -5.07
C SER A 46 -5.99 -3.97 -4.87
N LEU A 47 -5.32 -5.13 -4.98
CA LEU A 47 -5.94 -6.45 -4.83
C LEU A 47 -6.34 -6.71 -3.37
N VAL A 48 -5.54 -6.25 -2.42
CA VAL A 48 -5.85 -6.30 -0.98
C VAL A 48 -7.05 -5.40 -0.66
N ALA A 49 -7.05 -4.17 -1.16
CA ALA A 49 -8.14 -3.21 -0.96
C ALA A 49 -9.48 -3.71 -1.56
N GLU A 50 -9.44 -4.31 -2.75
CA GLU A 50 -10.61 -4.96 -3.37
C GLU A 50 -11.13 -6.11 -2.48
N GLY A 51 -10.22 -6.95 -1.97
CA GLY A 51 -10.56 -8.03 -1.05
C GLY A 51 -11.28 -7.52 0.20
N LEU A 52 -10.73 -6.49 0.84
CA LEU A 52 -11.34 -5.85 2.01
C LEU A 52 -12.74 -5.28 1.69
N GLY A 53 -12.88 -4.54 0.59
CA GLY A 53 -14.18 -3.99 0.18
C GLY A 53 -15.25 -5.07 -0.05
N LEU A 54 -14.87 -6.18 -0.71
CA LEU A 54 -15.75 -7.32 -0.92
C LEU A 54 -16.12 -8.01 0.41
N THR A 55 -15.18 -8.14 1.35
CA THR A 55 -15.50 -8.74 2.67
C THR A 55 -16.50 -7.91 3.46
N ILE A 56 -16.35 -6.58 3.47
CA ILE A 56 -17.28 -5.66 4.15
C ILE A 56 -18.66 -5.73 3.48
N GLY A 57 -18.71 -5.70 2.15
CA GLY A 57 -19.95 -5.81 1.40
C GLY A 57 -20.68 -7.14 1.57
N ALA A 58 -19.95 -8.24 1.76
CA ALA A 58 -20.55 -9.55 2.02
C ALA A 58 -21.06 -9.71 3.46
N ALA A 59 -20.35 -9.11 4.44
CA ALA A 59 -20.65 -9.25 5.86
C ALA A 59 -21.80 -8.33 6.32
N LEU A 60 -21.91 -7.12 5.77
CA LEU A 60 -22.89 -6.11 6.19
C LEU A 60 -24.12 -6.07 5.27
N SER A 61 -25.17 -5.36 5.71
CA SER A 61 -26.26 -4.92 4.83
C SER A 61 -25.78 -3.81 3.89
N ILE A 62 -26.49 -3.60 2.78
CA ILE A 62 -26.09 -2.61 1.74
C ILE A 62 -25.95 -1.19 2.33
N THR A 63 -26.87 -0.79 3.20
CA THR A 63 -26.87 0.53 3.85
C THR A 63 -25.72 0.70 4.83
N ASN A 64 -25.38 -0.34 5.60
CA ASN A 64 -24.27 -0.25 6.55
C ASN A 64 -22.92 -0.38 5.82
N GLY A 65 -22.85 -1.25 4.82
CA GLY A 65 -21.65 -1.47 4.01
C GLY A 65 -21.19 -0.20 3.27
N SER A 66 -22.12 0.59 2.73
CA SER A 66 -21.79 1.85 2.04
C SER A 66 -21.23 2.94 2.96
N VAL A 67 -21.54 2.89 4.25
CA VAL A 67 -21.01 3.81 5.27
C VAL A 67 -19.67 3.30 5.82
N PHE A 68 -19.60 2.01 6.15
CA PHE A 68 -18.39 1.40 6.74
C PHE A 68 -17.23 1.32 5.74
N GLY A 69 -17.51 1.11 4.45
CA GLY A 69 -16.49 1.09 3.40
C GLY A 69 -15.59 2.34 3.42
N PRO A 70 -16.13 3.54 3.14
CA PRO A 70 -15.33 4.77 3.13
C PRO A 70 -14.75 5.11 4.51
N MET A 71 -15.48 4.86 5.61
CA MET A 71 -14.93 5.08 6.97
C MET A 71 -13.67 4.24 7.23
N SER A 72 -13.69 2.96 6.82
CA SER A 72 -12.53 2.08 6.99
C SER A 72 -11.32 2.54 6.17
N ILE A 73 -11.53 2.94 4.90
CA ILE A 73 -10.46 3.42 4.02
C ILE A 73 -9.86 4.72 4.55
N ALA A 74 -10.68 5.64 5.05
CA ALA A 74 -10.20 6.88 5.67
C ALA A 74 -9.29 6.60 6.87
N ALA A 75 -9.65 5.64 7.72
CA ALA A 75 -8.83 5.22 8.84
C ALA A 75 -7.49 4.61 8.38
N PHE A 76 -7.51 3.72 7.39
CA PHE A 76 -6.29 3.12 6.84
C PHE A 76 -5.38 4.16 6.17
N MET A 77 -5.94 5.15 5.49
CA MET A 77 -5.20 6.25 4.88
C MET A 77 -4.54 7.14 5.94
N GLY A 78 -5.26 7.45 7.02
CA GLY A 78 -4.72 8.19 8.17
C GLY A 78 -3.52 7.46 8.80
N LEU A 79 -3.67 6.15 9.04
CA LEU A 79 -2.58 5.29 9.55
C LEU A 79 -1.39 5.20 8.59
N ALA A 80 -1.62 5.28 7.27
CA ALA A 80 -0.54 5.24 6.29
C ALA A 80 0.36 6.48 6.40
N ILE A 81 -0.23 7.67 6.54
CA ILE A 81 0.50 8.96 6.60
C ILE A 81 0.99 9.26 8.03
N TYR A 82 0.34 8.72 9.05
CA TYR A 82 0.74 8.91 10.44
C TYR A 82 2.22 8.52 10.65
N GLY A 83 2.95 9.33 11.42
CA GLY A 83 4.35 9.04 11.76
C GLY A 83 5.38 9.34 10.66
N PHE A 84 5.01 9.94 9.52
CA PHE A 84 5.99 10.41 8.53
C PHE A 84 6.82 11.61 9.02
N ASP A 85 6.25 12.47 9.87
CA ASP A 85 6.92 13.69 10.37
C ASP A 85 7.64 13.47 11.73
N PHE A 86 7.20 12.47 12.51
CA PHE A 86 7.70 12.18 13.86
C PHE A 86 8.06 10.70 14.07
N ALA A 87 8.66 10.06 13.07
CA ALA A 87 8.90 8.60 13.08
C ALA A 87 9.63 8.08 14.33
N GLY A 88 10.49 8.90 14.95
CA GLY A 88 11.24 8.55 16.17
C GLY A 88 10.46 8.65 17.48
N GLN A 89 9.26 9.24 17.50
CA GLN A 89 8.49 9.52 18.73
C GLN A 89 7.18 8.72 18.82
N ILE A 90 7.00 7.75 17.93
CA ILE A 90 5.78 6.95 17.85
C ILE A 90 5.67 6.04 19.09
N SER A 91 4.48 6.01 19.71
CA SER A 91 4.21 5.09 20.82
C SER A 91 4.16 3.62 20.33
N PRO A 92 4.64 2.64 21.13
CA PRO A 92 4.75 1.25 20.68
C PRO A 92 3.39 0.63 20.30
N ALA A 93 2.29 1.10 20.91
CA ALA A 93 0.94 0.67 20.55
C ALA A 93 0.55 1.13 19.13
N MET A 94 0.82 2.39 18.78
CA MET A 94 0.51 2.90 17.44
C MET A 94 1.44 2.34 16.37
N ASP A 95 2.71 2.07 16.71
CA ASP A 95 3.63 1.37 15.82
C ASP A 95 3.11 -0.02 15.43
N TRP A 96 2.53 -0.76 16.38
CA TRP A 96 1.89 -2.05 16.10
C TRP A 96 0.70 -1.92 15.13
N PHE A 97 -0.19 -0.92 15.34
CA PHE A 97 -1.31 -0.67 14.43
C PHE A 97 -0.85 -0.27 13.02
N MET A 98 0.20 0.54 12.92
CA MET A 98 0.78 0.92 11.63
C MET A 98 1.35 -0.27 10.86
N LYS A 99 2.09 -1.15 11.54
CA LYS A 99 2.68 -2.37 10.95
C LYS A 99 1.65 -3.38 10.44
N ILE A 100 0.41 -3.30 10.93
CA ILE A 100 -0.68 -4.18 10.48
C ILE A 100 -1.38 -3.62 9.23
N SER A 101 -1.34 -2.31 9.04
CA SER A 101 -2.05 -1.63 7.96
C SER A 101 -1.41 -1.91 6.59
N PHE A 102 -2.13 -2.61 5.72
CA PHE A 102 -1.70 -2.85 4.34
C PHE A 102 -1.38 -1.55 3.56
N MET A 103 -2.08 -0.46 3.89
CA MET A 103 -1.85 0.83 3.24
C MET A 103 -0.52 1.44 3.67
N ARG A 104 -0.14 1.28 4.96
CA ARG A 104 1.17 1.72 5.46
C ARG A 104 2.29 0.94 4.79
N ASP A 105 2.17 -0.39 4.72
CA ASP A 105 3.18 -1.23 4.07
C ASP A 105 3.33 -0.92 2.59
N GLY A 106 2.21 -0.65 1.90
CA GLY A 106 2.21 -0.17 0.53
C GLY A 106 3.03 1.11 0.36
N VAL A 107 2.73 2.15 1.16
CA VAL A 107 3.46 3.43 1.08
C VAL A 107 4.95 3.24 1.38
N VAL A 108 5.28 2.49 2.44
CA VAL A 108 6.69 2.25 2.82
C VAL A 108 7.43 1.49 1.70
N ALA A 109 6.82 0.47 1.09
CA ALA A 109 7.42 -0.27 -0.02
C ALA A 109 7.68 0.64 -1.23
N LEU A 110 6.75 1.55 -1.55
CA LEU A 110 6.94 2.53 -2.62
C LEU A 110 8.09 3.49 -2.30
N VAL A 111 8.15 4.03 -1.08
CA VAL A 111 9.22 4.94 -0.63
C VAL A 111 10.59 4.27 -0.74
N ILE A 112 10.74 3.04 -0.27
CA ILE A 112 12.01 2.31 -0.35
C ILE A 112 12.35 1.97 -1.81
N THR A 113 11.37 1.65 -2.64
CA THR A 113 11.59 1.39 -4.08
C THR A 113 12.10 2.62 -4.82
N ILE A 114 11.57 3.80 -4.50
CA ILE A 114 11.89 5.07 -5.17
C ILE A 114 13.18 5.69 -4.63
N PHE A 115 13.35 5.74 -3.31
CA PHE A 115 14.46 6.45 -2.65
C PHE A 115 15.58 5.51 -2.17
N GLY A 116 15.33 4.22 -2.06
CA GLY A 116 16.33 3.23 -1.62
C GLY A 116 17.29 2.77 -2.72
N TYR A 117 18.01 1.68 -2.44
CA TYR A 117 18.94 1.01 -3.37
C TYR A 117 20.01 1.94 -3.97
N GLY A 118 20.65 2.75 -3.13
CA GLY A 118 21.81 3.56 -3.52
C GLY A 118 21.50 4.59 -4.61
N ARG A 119 20.33 5.24 -4.55
CA ARG A 119 19.98 6.33 -5.48
C ARG A 119 20.94 7.52 -5.32
N ASP A 120 21.28 8.13 -6.45
CA ASP A 120 22.10 9.34 -6.51
C ASP A 120 21.41 10.51 -5.79
N ILE A 121 22.22 11.51 -5.44
CA ILE A 121 21.75 12.74 -4.80
C ILE A 121 20.65 13.41 -5.64
N LEU A 122 19.59 13.85 -4.98
CA LEU A 122 18.52 14.57 -5.63
C LEU A 122 18.98 16.01 -5.91
N ASP A 123 18.66 16.47 -7.12
CA ASP A 123 18.92 17.84 -7.55
C ASP A 123 17.93 18.77 -6.84
N CYS A 124 18.44 19.63 -5.96
CA CYS A 124 17.64 20.62 -5.25
C CYS A 124 18.05 22.01 -5.74
N GLY A 125 17.07 22.81 -6.19
CA GLY A 125 17.31 24.17 -6.68
C GLY A 125 17.66 25.21 -5.60
N GLU A 126 17.90 24.79 -4.36
CA GLU A 126 18.21 25.67 -3.22
C GLU A 126 19.56 25.34 -2.59
N ILE A 127 20.17 26.33 -1.94
CA ILE A 127 21.53 26.25 -1.35
C ILE A 127 21.59 25.23 -0.20
N TYR A 128 20.49 25.03 0.53
CA TYR A 128 20.41 24.04 1.61
C TYR A 128 19.22 23.10 1.40
N CYS A 129 19.52 21.81 1.18
CA CYS A 129 18.52 20.77 1.01
C CYS A 129 18.82 19.60 1.96
N HIS A 130 18.13 19.56 3.10
CA HIS A 130 18.34 18.53 4.13
C HIS A 130 18.10 17.09 3.59
N PHE A 131 17.16 16.96 2.65
CA PHE A 131 16.78 15.67 2.04
C PHE A 131 17.41 15.41 0.66
N SER A 132 18.46 16.16 0.28
CA SER A 132 19.18 15.90 -0.98
C SER A 132 19.76 14.49 -1.02
N ASN A 133 20.23 13.98 0.13
CA ASN A 133 20.66 12.59 0.24
C ASN A 133 19.48 11.69 0.67
N PRO A 134 19.05 10.74 -0.19
CA PRO A 134 17.92 9.88 0.11
C PRO A 134 18.15 8.96 1.33
N ARG A 135 19.40 8.72 1.73
CA ARG A 135 19.73 7.94 2.94
C ARG A 135 19.30 8.68 4.21
N VAL A 136 19.39 10.01 4.22
CA VAL A 136 18.95 10.85 5.36
C VAL A 136 17.43 10.75 5.50
N LEU A 137 16.70 10.81 4.38
CA LEU A 137 15.25 10.63 4.36
C LEU A 137 14.84 9.26 4.91
N LEU A 138 15.47 8.17 4.45
CA LEU A 138 15.16 6.82 4.92
C LEU A 138 15.48 6.63 6.40
N LYS A 139 16.56 7.24 6.89
CA LYS A 139 16.91 7.22 8.32
C LYS A 139 15.93 8.04 9.16
N PHE A 140 15.50 9.21 8.67
CA PHE A 140 14.50 10.03 9.32
C PHE A 140 13.16 9.31 9.45
N LEU A 141 12.76 8.55 8.42
CA LEU A 141 11.55 7.75 8.41
C LEU A 141 11.68 6.39 9.13
N ASN A 142 12.86 6.06 9.65
CA ASN A 142 13.17 4.78 10.30
C ASN A 142 12.91 3.56 9.39
N LEU A 143 13.29 3.69 8.11
CA LEU A 143 13.10 2.69 7.05
C LEU A 143 14.41 2.08 6.53
N ASP A 144 15.53 2.37 7.20
CA ASP A 144 16.88 1.99 6.77
C ASP A 144 17.10 0.47 6.72
N ASN A 145 16.47 -0.28 7.63
CA ASN A 145 16.62 -1.74 7.74
C ASN A 145 15.41 -2.52 7.19
N VAL A 146 14.43 -1.84 6.59
CA VAL A 146 13.22 -2.48 6.07
C VAL A 146 13.48 -2.94 4.63
N SER A 147 13.16 -4.20 4.34
CA SER A 147 13.33 -4.77 3.00
C SER A 147 12.01 -4.82 2.24
N VAL A 148 12.04 -4.39 0.98
CA VAL A 148 10.87 -4.37 0.09
C VAL A 148 10.27 -5.76 -0.09
N LEU A 149 11.11 -6.80 -0.18
CA LEU A 149 10.65 -8.19 -0.32
C LEU A 149 9.79 -8.63 0.86
N HIS A 150 10.15 -8.25 2.08
CA HIS A 150 9.39 -8.60 3.28
C HIS A 150 8.00 -7.95 3.27
N GLN A 151 7.91 -6.71 2.78
CA GLN A 151 6.65 -6.00 2.65
C GLN A 151 5.76 -6.58 1.55
N ILE A 152 6.35 -6.95 0.41
CA ILE A 152 5.62 -7.64 -0.67
C ILE A 152 5.08 -8.98 -0.17
N LEU A 153 5.89 -9.75 0.56
CA LEU A 153 5.47 -11.02 1.13
C LEU A 153 4.32 -10.83 2.14
N TYR A 154 4.40 -9.82 3.00
CA TYR A 154 3.34 -9.50 3.95
C TYR A 154 2.03 -9.10 3.24
N LEU A 155 2.10 -8.23 2.22
CA LEU A 155 0.94 -7.87 1.39
C LEU A 155 0.33 -9.10 0.70
N PHE A 156 1.15 -10.04 0.23
CA PHE A 156 0.68 -11.27 -0.36
C PHE A 156 -0.04 -12.18 0.64
N VAL A 157 0.47 -12.29 1.88
CA VAL A 157 -0.19 -13.02 2.97
C VAL A 157 -1.54 -12.38 3.30
N LEU A 158 -1.60 -11.05 3.40
CA LEU A 158 -2.85 -10.32 3.63
C LEU A 158 -3.85 -10.52 2.48
N PHE A 159 -3.39 -10.54 1.23
CA PHE A 159 -4.24 -10.84 0.08
C PHE A 159 -4.94 -12.20 0.23
N ILE A 160 -4.19 -13.25 0.58
CA ILE A 160 -4.76 -14.58 0.82
C ILE A 160 -5.75 -14.53 2.00
N ALA A 161 -5.38 -13.87 3.09
CA ALA A 161 -6.22 -13.76 4.28
C ALA A 161 -7.57 -13.09 4.00
N PHE A 162 -7.61 -12.00 3.22
CA PHE A 162 -8.86 -11.35 2.82
C PHE A 162 -9.69 -12.22 1.87
N ARG A 163 -9.06 -12.95 0.95
CA ARG A 163 -9.80 -13.88 0.05
C ARG A 163 -10.41 -15.05 0.82
N VAL A 164 -9.71 -15.60 1.81
CA VAL A 164 -10.23 -16.63 2.72
C VAL A 164 -11.38 -16.06 3.57
N SER A 165 -11.20 -14.86 4.11
CA SER A 165 -12.24 -14.18 4.91
C SER A 165 -13.51 -13.94 4.09
N LEU A 166 -13.37 -13.56 2.82
CA LEU A 166 -14.48 -13.39 1.89
C LEU A 166 -15.22 -14.71 1.66
N PHE A 167 -14.47 -15.79 1.43
CA PHE A 167 -15.05 -17.12 1.26
C PHE A 167 -15.85 -17.55 2.49
N ILE A 168 -15.30 -17.34 3.69
CA ILE A 168 -15.97 -17.64 4.96
C ILE A 168 -17.24 -16.80 5.13
N SER A 169 -17.19 -15.49 4.86
CA SER A 169 -18.35 -14.60 4.96
C SER A 169 -19.48 -15.00 4.02
N LEU A 170 -19.15 -15.33 2.77
CA LEU A 170 -20.14 -15.81 1.79
C LEU A 170 -20.71 -17.17 2.18
N TRP A 171 -19.87 -18.08 2.67
CA TRP A 171 -20.32 -19.39 3.13
C TRP A 171 -21.30 -19.29 4.31
N ARG A 172 -21.03 -18.39 5.27
CA ARG A 172 -21.96 -18.12 6.39
C ARG A 172 -23.29 -17.57 5.88
N ARG A 173 -23.26 -16.60 4.96
CA ARG A 173 -24.44 -16.00 4.32
C ARG A 173 -25.32 -17.03 3.59
N CYS A 174 -24.73 -18.02 2.90
CA CYS A 174 -25.50 -19.07 2.21
C CYS A 174 -26.09 -20.12 3.14
N LYS A 175 -25.58 -20.24 4.38
CA LYS A 175 -26.09 -21.20 5.37
C LYS A 175 -27.19 -20.61 6.26
N THR A 176 -27.40 -19.30 6.21
CA THR A 176 -28.47 -18.58 6.93
C THR A 176 -29.65 -18.39 5.99
#